data_AF-A0A936GG74-F1
#
_entry.id   AF-A0A936GG74-F1
#
_cell.length_a   1.000
_cell.length_b   1.000
_cell.length_c   1.000
_cell.angle_alpha   90.00
_cell.angle_beta   90.00
_cell.angle_gamma   90.00
#
_symmetry.space_group_name_H-M   'P 1'
#
loop_
_entity.id
_entity.type
_entity.pdbx_description
1 polymer ?
#
loop_
_entity_poly.entity_id
_entity_poly.type
_entity_poly.pdbx_seq_one_letter_code
_entity_poly.pdbx_strand_id
1 'polypeptide(L)'
;MKAIIKEEYTKNNFRYVLLVGDHEHIPAIFIAYRHVLKLLILTLMGEDSYPEIAIGRFSGKTAEDIKIQADKVLKYEKLSVSESKSYNRYLMVGSEEGPGDDAELDYEHLINIKNKLRTVSYKAGHELYDGSHGSEDKVGDPTNIDFANAINSELGLLMYAGHGTTNSLTTTNFSIPNISLLKNKTLPCGIFAGCELEILTTKIV
;
A
#
# COMPACT_ATOMS: atom_id res chain seq x y z
N MET A 1 23.86 -8.97 -4.90
CA MET A 1 22.96 -7.85 -5.24
C MET A 1 23.37 -6.52 -4.60
N LYS A 2 23.38 -6.38 -3.25
CA LYS A 2 23.73 -5.10 -2.59
C LYS A 2 25.08 -4.50 -3.08
N ALA A 3 26.12 -5.33 -3.21
CA ALA A 3 27.42 -4.89 -3.71
C ALA A 3 27.36 -4.33 -5.15
N ILE A 4 26.63 -5.00 -6.05
CA ILE A 4 26.44 -4.58 -7.44
C ILE A 4 25.69 -3.24 -7.49
N ILE A 5 24.60 -3.10 -6.72
CA ILE A 5 23.83 -1.85 -6.63
C ILE A 5 24.71 -0.72 -6.10
N LYS A 6 25.53 -0.96 -5.07
CA LYS A 6 26.46 0.03 -4.52
C LYS A 6 27.52 0.46 -5.54
N GLU A 7 28.10 -0.49 -6.27
CA GLU A 7 29.09 -0.21 -7.31
C GLU A 7 28.49 0.62 -8.43
N GLU A 8 27.34 0.23 -8.96
CA GLU A 8 26.63 0.97 -9.99
C GLU A 8 26.19 2.35 -9.52
N TYR A 9 25.76 2.48 -8.27
CA TYR A 9 25.40 3.78 -7.68
C TYR A 9 26.62 4.71 -7.62
N THR A 10 27.77 4.19 -7.20
CA THR A 10 29.02 4.95 -7.10
C THR A 10 29.49 5.44 -8.48
N LYS A 11 29.25 4.65 -9.54
CA LYS A 11 29.62 5.01 -10.92
C LYS A 11 28.64 5.96 -11.59
N ASN A 12 27.33 5.72 -11.41
CA ASN A 12 26.29 6.30 -12.26
C ASN A 12 25.34 7.25 -11.51
N ASN A 13 25.37 7.27 -10.18
CA ASN A 13 24.52 8.13 -9.34
C ASN A 13 23.02 8.05 -9.67
N PHE A 14 22.51 6.84 -9.97
CA PHE A 14 21.09 6.63 -10.23
C PHE A 14 20.26 6.84 -8.95
N ARG A 15 18.95 7.09 -9.12
CA ARG A 15 18.02 7.38 -8.01
C ARG A 15 17.03 6.27 -7.70
N TYR A 16 16.82 5.36 -8.65
CA TYR A 16 15.78 4.34 -8.58
C TYR A 16 16.33 2.97 -8.97
N VAL A 17 15.87 1.93 -8.28
CA VAL A 17 16.05 0.53 -8.66
C VAL A 17 14.71 -0.16 -8.64
N LEU A 18 14.36 -0.83 -9.73
CA LEU A 18 13.21 -1.73 -9.80
C LEU A 18 13.69 -3.17 -9.83
N LEU A 19 13.33 -3.94 -8.81
CA LEU A 19 13.60 -5.38 -8.75
C LEU A 19 12.46 -6.12 -9.45
N VAL A 20 12.78 -7.07 -10.34
CA VAL A 20 11.78 -7.81 -11.12
C VAL A 20 11.92 -9.31 -10.85
N GLY A 21 10.89 -9.88 -10.23
CA GLY A 21 10.83 -11.29 -9.82
C GLY A 21 10.53 -11.45 -8.32
N ASP A 22 9.95 -12.59 -7.94
CA ASP A 22 9.61 -12.95 -6.55
C ASP A 22 10.85 -13.32 -5.69
N HIS A 23 10.69 -13.52 -4.38
CA HIS A 23 11.76 -13.81 -3.41
C HIS A 23 12.68 -14.95 -3.87
N GLU A 24 12.12 -15.97 -4.51
CA GLU A 24 12.86 -17.11 -5.07
C GLU A 24 13.86 -16.69 -6.17
N HIS A 25 13.59 -15.60 -6.89
CA HIS A 25 14.44 -15.06 -7.95
C HIS A 25 15.41 -14.00 -7.43
N ILE A 26 14.88 -13.08 -6.61
CA ILE A 26 15.64 -11.99 -5.99
C ILE A 26 15.38 -12.07 -4.48
N PRO A 27 16.22 -12.81 -3.74
CA PRO A 27 16.03 -12.99 -2.30
C PRO A 27 16.08 -11.66 -1.58
N ALA A 28 15.09 -11.47 -0.72
CA ALA A 28 15.12 -10.41 0.26
C ALA A 28 16.12 -10.77 1.36
N ILE A 29 16.75 -9.73 1.93
CA ILE A 29 17.67 -9.90 3.04
C ILE A 29 16.85 -9.92 4.33
N PHE A 30 16.87 -11.06 5.01
CA PHE A 30 16.31 -11.21 6.35
C PHE A 30 17.30 -10.66 7.39
N ILE A 31 16.82 -9.77 8.25
CA ILE A 31 17.42 -9.54 9.57
C ILE A 31 16.50 -10.22 10.57
N ALA A 32 17.06 -10.79 11.63
CA ALA A 32 16.34 -11.52 12.66
C ALA A 32 15.00 -10.88 13.07
N TYR A 33 14.04 -11.75 13.42
CA TYR A 33 12.60 -11.48 13.65
C TYR A 33 11.80 -11.18 12.38
N ARG A 34 11.38 -12.27 11.69
CA ARG A 34 10.18 -12.42 10.82
C ARG A 34 9.84 -11.35 9.77
N HIS A 35 10.68 -10.35 9.52
CA HIS A 35 10.37 -9.27 8.59
C HIS A 35 11.34 -9.29 7.39
N VAL A 36 10.77 -9.19 6.20
CA VAL A 36 11.44 -9.14 4.89
C VAL A 36 12.04 -7.71 4.70
N LEU A 37 12.73 -7.19 5.71
CA LEU A 37 12.84 -5.73 5.88
C LEU A 37 14.00 -5.07 5.11
N LYS A 38 15.08 -5.78 4.76
CA LYS A 38 16.32 -5.08 4.34
C LYS A 38 16.48 -4.86 2.83
N LEU A 39 15.52 -5.29 2.00
CA LEU A 39 15.59 -5.00 0.57
C LEU A 39 15.13 -3.56 0.25
N LEU A 40 14.25 -3.00 1.10
CA LEU A 40 13.66 -1.67 0.88
C LEU A 40 14.59 -0.52 1.32
N ILE A 41 15.46 -0.77 2.30
CA ILE A 41 16.41 0.23 2.83
C ILE A 41 17.83 -0.26 2.53
N LEU A 42 18.29 -0.08 1.29
CA LEU A 42 19.71 -0.19 1.00
C LEU A 42 20.36 1.13 1.40
N THR A 43 20.85 1.20 2.63
CA THR A 43 21.90 2.16 2.97
C THR A 43 23.18 1.71 2.26
N LEU A 44 23.56 2.46 1.24
CA LEU A 44 24.72 2.26 0.39
C LEU A 44 25.93 2.99 0.97
N MET A 45 25.71 4.13 1.64
CA MET A 45 26.74 4.98 2.24
C MET A 45 26.38 5.34 3.68
N GLY A 46 27.36 5.86 4.43
CA GLY A 46 27.16 6.29 5.82
C GLY A 46 26.94 5.16 6.83
N GLU A 47 26.82 5.57 8.10
CA GLU A 47 26.43 4.73 9.24
C GLU A 47 25.03 5.15 9.72
N ASP A 48 24.08 5.27 8.80
CA ASP A 48 22.71 5.63 9.10
C ASP A 48 21.70 4.71 8.39
N SER A 49 20.42 5.03 8.55
CA SER A 49 19.29 4.29 7.96
C SER A 49 18.59 5.06 6.83
N TYR A 50 19.17 6.18 6.36
CA TYR A 50 18.60 6.97 5.27
C TYR A 50 18.94 6.32 3.92
N PRO A 51 17.95 5.95 3.10
CA PRO A 51 18.25 5.32 1.81
C PRO A 51 18.78 6.36 0.81
N GLU A 52 19.88 6.05 0.11
CA GLU A 52 20.36 6.89 -1.01
C GLU A 52 19.53 6.74 -2.29
N ILE A 53 18.83 5.62 -2.41
CA ILE A 53 18.07 5.23 -3.60
C ILE A 53 16.67 4.75 -3.21
N ALA A 54 15.68 5.06 -4.04
CA ALA A 54 14.35 4.49 -3.89
C ALA A 54 14.31 3.10 -4.58
N ILE A 55 13.75 2.12 -3.88
CA ILE A 55 13.68 0.74 -4.36
C ILE A 55 12.22 0.31 -4.46
N GLY A 56 11.84 -0.17 -5.63
CA GLY A 56 10.55 -0.83 -5.87
C GLY A 56 10.76 -2.28 -6.29
N ARG A 57 9.68 -3.06 -6.24
CA ARG A 57 9.68 -4.45 -6.72
C ARG A 57 8.42 -4.76 -7.51
N PHE A 58 8.58 -5.35 -8.69
CA PHE A 58 7.53 -6.17 -9.30
C PHE A 58 7.72 -7.61 -8.86
N SER A 59 6.82 -8.08 -7.99
CA SER A 59 6.91 -9.42 -7.43
C SER A 59 6.06 -10.38 -8.24
N GLY A 60 6.66 -11.40 -8.82
CA GLY A 60 5.98 -12.35 -9.70
C GLY A 60 6.83 -13.57 -9.98
N LYS A 61 6.18 -14.72 -10.22
CA LYS A 61 6.86 -15.99 -10.52
C LYS A 61 6.92 -16.28 -12.00
N THR A 62 6.07 -15.62 -12.78
CA THR A 62 5.97 -15.80 -14.23
C THR A 62 6.13 -14.47 -14.96
N ALA A 63 6.47 -14.53 -16.25
CA ALA A 63 6.48 -13.34 -17.10
C ALA A 63 5.10 -12.65 -17.16
N GLU A 64 4.02 -13.41 -17.05
CA GLU A 64 2.65 -12.87 -17.04
C GLU A 64 2.37 -12.05 -15.76
N ASP A 65 2.82 -12.52 -14.59
CA ASP A 65 2.67 -11.76 -13.33
C ASP A 65 3.37 -10.39 -13.42
N ILE A 66 4.55 -10.37 -14.02
CA ILE A 66 5.33 -9.14 -14.22
C ILE A 66 4.66 -8.25 -15.26
N LYS A 67 4.17 -8.83 -16.35
CA LYS A 67 3.46 -8.11 -17.40
C LYS A 67 2.22 -7.40 -16.84
N ILE A 68 1.43 -8.07 -16.00
CA ILE A 68 0.26 -7.47 -15.35
C ILE A 68 0.67 -6.22 -14.55
N GLN A 69 1.71 -6.30 -13.72
CA GLN A 69 2.18 -5.17 -12.92
C GLN A 69 2.71 -4.01 -13.80
N ALA A 70 3.48 -4.32 -14.83
CA ALA A 70 3.98 -3.32 -15.78
C ALA A 70 2.84 -2.62 -16.53
N ASP A 71 1.84 -3.37 -17.00
CA ASP A 71 0.67 -2.82 -17.70
C ASP A 71 -0.16 -1.92 -16.78
N LYS A 72 -0.31 -2.28 -15.49
CA LYS A 72 -0.97 -1.44 -14.48
C LYS A 72 -0.27 -0.09 -14.33
N VAL A 73 1.06 -0.08 -14.17
CA VAL A 73 1.86 1.15 -14.04
C VAL A 73 1.80 1.98 -15.32
N LEU A 74 2.03 1.36 -16.48
CA LEU A 74 1.96 2.06 -17.77
C LEU A 74 0.58 2.66 -18.04
N LYS A 75 -0.49 1.97 -17.65
CA LYS A 75 -1.84 2.51 -17.72
C LYS A 75 -1.99 3.72 -16.80
N TYR A 76 -1.54 3.62 -15.55
CA TYR A 76 -1.63 4.71 -14.58
C TYR A 76 -0.88 5.96 -15.06
N GLU A 77 0.36 5.81 -15.51
CA GLU A 77 1.22 6.95 -15.91
C GLU A 77 0.79 7.61 -17.23
N LYS A 78 0.06 6.90 -18.09
CA LYS A 78 -0.42 7.43 -19.37
C LYS A 78 -1.81 8.06 -19.31
N LEU A 79 -2.52 7.93 -18.19
CA LEU A 79 -3.86 8.52 -18.05
C LEU A 79 -3.79 10.05 -18.03
N SER A 80 -4.69 10.69 -18.75
CA SER A 80 -4.81 12.15 -18.72
C SER A 80 -5.43 12.62 -17.39
N VAL A 81 -5.09 13.85 -16.96
CA VAL A 81 -5.65 14.47 -15.75
C VAL A 81 -7.19 14.56 -15.78
N SER A 82 -7.79 14.63 -16.97
CA SER A 82 -9.26 14.61 -17.13
C SER A 82 -9.90 13.22 -16.93
N GLU A 83 -9.13 12.15 -17.18
CA GLU A 83 -9.54 10.76 -16.93
C GLU A 83 -9.27 10.34 -15.48
N SER A 84 -8.42 11.08 -14.77
CA SER A 84 -7.99 10.81 -13.40
C SER A 84 -8.93 11.33 -12.31
N LYS A 85 -10.23 11.44 -12.58
CA LYS A 85 -11.22 11.96 -11.60
C LYS A 85 -11.28 11.13 -10.31
N SER A 86 -10.84 9.88 -10.35
CA SER A 86 -10.71 9.00 -9.19
C SER A 86 -9.47 9.29 -8.34
N TYR A 87 -8.45 9.99 -8.85
CA TYR A 87 -7.18 10.19 -8.13
C TYR A 87 -7.32 11.07 -6.89
N ASN A 88 -8.34 11.92 -6.85
CA ASN A 88 -8.67 12.73 -5.68
C ASN A 88 -9.64 12.04 -4.71
N ARG A 89 -9.89 10.74 -4.88
CA ARG A 89 -10.75 9.95 -4.03
C ARG A 89 -9.94 9.03 -3.13
N TYR A 90 -10.40 8.90 -1.89
CA TYR A 90 -9.71 8.12 -0.86
C TYR A 90 -10.58 7.01 -0.27
N LEU A 91 -9.94 6.00 0.31
CA LEU A 91 -10.53 5.09 1.28
C LEU A 91 -9.64 5.06 2.51
N MET A 92 -10.23 5.30 3.68
CA MET A 92 -9.60 5.15 4.99
C MET A 92 -10.18 3.91 5.67
N VAL A 93 -9.33 3.01 6.13
CA VAL A 93 -9.72 1.79 6.86
C VAL A 93 -8.93 1.69 8.14
N GLY A 94 -9.60 1.74 9.29
CA GLY A 94 -8.94 1.86 10.60
C GLY A 94 -9.56 0.97 11.66
N SER A 95 -8.75 0.33 12.49
CA SER A 95 -9.22 -0.39 13.67
C SER A 95 -9.61 0.58 14.81
N GLU A 96 -10.27 0.05 15.84
CA GLU A 96 -10.47 0.75 17.12
C GLU A 96 -9.32 0.52 18.13
N GLU A 97 -8.19 -0.05 17.68
CA GLU A 97 -7.05 -0.37 18.51
C GLU A 97 -6.01 0.77 18.58
N GLY A 98 -5.11 0.65 19.56
CA GLY A 98 -4.11 1.65 19.91
C GLY A 98 -3.96 1.77 21.44
N PRO A 99 -3.50 2.92 21.96
CA PRO A 99 -3.03 4.08 21.21
C PRO A 99 -1.63 3.87 20.59
N GLY A 100 -1.37 4.57 19.49
CA GLY A 100 -0.09 4.59 18.78
C GLY A 100 0.64 5.93 18.90
N ASP A 101 1.13 6.44 17.77
CA ASP A 101 1.74 7.77 17.65
C ASP A 101 0.75 8.87 18.08
N ASP A 102 1.25 9.96 18.66
CA ASP A 102 0.43 11.07 19.20
C ASP A 102 -0.71 10.66 20.17
N ALA A 103 -0.62 9.44 20.74
CA ALA A 103 -1.64 8.84 21.61
C ALA A 103 -3.02 8.64 20.93
N GLU A 104 -3.05 8.45 19.62
CA GLU A 104 -4.26 8.26 18.81
C GLU A 104 -4.58 6.77 18.62
N LEU A 105 -5.88 6.43 18.58
CA LEU A 105 -6.32 5.14 18.04
C LEU A 105 -6.19 5.15 16.50
N ASP A 106 -6.11 3.97 15.88
CA ASP A 106 -5.89 3.84 14.43
C ASP A 106 -6.91 4.65 13.60
N TYR A 107 -8.20 4.56 13.92
CA TYR A 107 -9.24 5.33 13.22
C TYR A 107 -9.08 6.84 13.44
N GLU A 108 -8.70 7.29 14.64
CA GLU A 108 -8.48 8.71 14.95
C GLU A 108 -7.31 9.27 14.13
N HIS A 109 -6.23 8.50 14.06
CA HIS A 109 -5.06 8.83 13.24
C HIS A 109 -5.43 9.00 11.76
N LEU A 110 -6.21 8.08 11.22
CA LEU A 110 -6.68 8.16 9.83
C LEU A 110 -7.66 9.31 9.59
N ILE A 111 -8.51 9.66 10.57
CA ILE A 111 -9.35 10.87 10.50
C ILE A 111 -8.46 12.12 10.40
N ASN A 112 -7.40 12.20 11.20
CA ASN A 112 -6.49 13.35 11.18
C ASN A 112 -5.72 13.45 9.86
N ILE A 113 -5.26 12.33 9.29
CA ILE A 113 -4.65 12.30 7.95
C ILE A 113 -5.66 12.73 6.89
N LYS A 114 -6.87 12.15 6.89
CA LYS A 114 -7.96 12.51 5.97
C LYS A 114 -8.24 14.00 6.00
N ASN A 115 -8.35 14.60 7.18
CA ASN A 115 -8.61 16.03 7.34
C ASN A 115 -7.51 16.87 6.68
N LYS A 116 -6.24 16.49 6.82
CA LYS A 116 -5.11 17.14 6.11
C LYS A 116 -5.24 16.96 4.59
N LEU A 117 -5.48 15.74 4.11
CA LEU A 117 -5.61 15.43 2.68
C LEU A 117 -6.76 16.19 1.99
N ARG A 118 -7.87 16.42 2.71
CA ARG A 118 -9.02 17.21 2.22
C ARG A 118 -8.71 18.68 2.01
N THR A 119 -7.72 19.24 2.71
CA THR A 119 -7.30 20.63 2.47
C THR A 119 -6.59 20.81 1.14
N VAL A 120 -5.91 19.76 0.65
CA VAL A 120 -5.15 19.78 -0.61
C VAL A 120 -5.99 19.29 -1.78
N SER A 121 -5.92 18.00 -2.10
CA SER A 121 -6.41 17.43 -3.35
C SER A 121 -7.55 16.43 -3.15
N TYR A 122 -7.63 15.73 -2.01
CA TYR A 122 -8.52 14.57 -1.85
C TYR A 122 -9.89 14.97 -1.29
N LYS A 123 -10.92 15.10 -2.12
CA LYS A 123 -12.17 15.79 -1.71
C LYS A 123 -13.33 14.87 -1.32
N ALA A 124 -13.29 13.60 -1.71
CA ALA A 124 -14.36 12.64 -1.46
C ALA A 124 -13.79 11.24 -1.24
N GLY A 125 -14.51 10.38 -0.54
CA GLY A 125 -14.00 9.05 -0.25
C GLY A 125 -14.91 8.23 0.62
N HIS A 126 -14.35 7.16 1.14
CA HIS A 126 -14.99 6.23 2.06
C HIS A 126 -14.19 6.13 3.35
N GLU A 127 -14.90 5.89 4.44
CA GLU A 127 -14.35 5.64 5.77
C GLU A 127 -14.94 4.31 6.22
N LEU A 128 -14.09 3.38 6.64
CA LEU A 128 -14.46 2.05 7.11
C LEU A 128 -13.71 1.80 8.42
N TYR A 129 -14.31 2.16 9.54
CA TYR A 129 -13.70 2.02 10.85
C TYR A 129 -14.41 0.93 11.65
N ASP A 130 -13.67 0.04 12.32
CA ASP A 130 -14.28 -0.85 13.32
C ASP A 130 -15.04 0.01 14.34
N GLY A 131 -16.23 -0.40 14.77
CA GLY A 131 -17.08 0.41 15.66
C GLY A 131 -18.01 1.39 14.94
N SER A 132 -18.04 2.65 15.37
CA SER A 132 -18.97 3.68 14.83
C SER A 132 -18.45 5.09 15.14
N HIS A 133 -17.82 5.72 14.14
CA HIS A 133 -17.03 6.94 14.38
C HIS A 133 -17.53 8.19 13.63
N GLY A 134 -18.67 8.09 12.94
CA GLY A 134 -19.36 9.21 12.31
C GLY A 134 -18.70 9.70 11.00
N SER A 135 -19.02 10.92 10.57
CA SER A 135 -18.61 11.42 9.23
C SER A 135 -19.17 10.52 8.11
N GLU A 136 -18.30 9.93 7.28
CA GLU A 136 -18.69 9.05 6.17
C GLU A 136 -18.63 7.56 6.60
N ASP A 137 -18.26 7.29 7.85
CA ASP A 137 -18.22 5.96 8.46
C ASP A 137 -19.64 5.48 8.80
N LYS A 138 -19.91 4.20 8.54
CA LYS A 138 -21.22 3.60 8.81
C LYS A 138 -21.31 3.17 10.27
N VAL A 139 -22.54 2.97 10.75
CA VAL A 139 -22.75 2.37 12.07
C VAL A 139 -22.42 0.88 12.01
N GLY A 140 -21.53 0.46 12.90
CA GLY A 140 -21.08 -0.92 13.11
C GLY A 140 -19.85 -1.27 12.28
N ASP A 141 -19.24 -2.42 12.60
CA ASP A 141 -18.01 -2.86 11.96
C ASP A 141 -18.18 -3.03 10.43
N PRO A 142 -17.22 -2.54 9.63
CA PRO A 142 -17.27 -2.66 8.20
C PRO A 142 -17.03 -4.12 7.77
N THR A 143 -17.54 -4.47 6.60
CA THR A 143 -17.40 -5.83 6.05
C THR A 143 -16.49 -5.89 4.83
N ASN A 144 -16.15 -7.10 4.41
CA ASN A 144 -15.35 -7.30 3.19
C ASN A 144 -16.10 -6.83 1.94
N ILE A 145 -17.45 -6.80 1.99
CA ILE A 145 -18.31 -6.23 0.96
C ILE A 145 -18.22 -4.71 0.97
N ASP A 146 -18.20 -4.06 2.13
CA ASP A 146 -18.00 -2.61 2.22
C ASP A 146 -16.63 -2.21 1.65
N PHE A 147 -15.58 -2.95 1.99
CA PHE A 147 -14.24 -2.77 1.42
C PHE A 147 -14.25 -2.91 -0.11
N ALA A 148 -14.80 -4.02 -0.63
CA ALA A 148 -14.85 -4.26 -2.07
C ALA A 148 -15.66 -3.16 -2.80
N ASN A 149 -16.79 -2.74 -2.23
CA ASN A 149 -17.61 -1.68 -2.81
C ASN A 149 -16.87 -0.34 -2.83
N ALA A 150 -16.14 0.00 -1.76
CA ALA A 150 -15.35 1.22 -1.70
C ALA A 150 -14.23 1.22 -2.74
N ILE A 151 -13.48 0.12 -2.90
CA ILE A 151 -12.47 -0.03 -3.97
C ILE A 151 -13.11 0.11 -5.36
N ASN A 152 -14.22 -0.59 -5.59
CA ASN A 152 -14.96 -0.57 -6.86
C ASN A 152 -15.56 0.79 -7.22
N SER A 153 -15.59 1.72 -6.27
CA SER A 153 -16.03 3.09 -6.50
C SER A 153 -15.00 3.95 -7.25
N GLU A 154 -13.83 3.38 -7.59
CA GLU A 154 -12.70 4.01 -8.28
C GLU A 154 -11.98 5.05 -7.42
N LEU A 155 -10.83 4.66 -6.85
CA LEU A 155 -10.08 5.44 -5.86
C LEU A 155 -8.64 5.73 -6.33
N GLY A 156 -8.07 6.81 -5.79
CA GLY A 156 -6.68 7.20 -6.00
C GLY A 156 -5.77 6.86 -4.82
N LEU A 157 -6.33 6.80 -3.62
CA LEU A 157 -5.62 6.51 -2.38
C LEU A 157 -6.40 5.52 -1.53
N LEU A 158 -5.68 4.56 -0.95
CA LEU A 158 -6.15 3.67 0.09
C LEU A 158 -5.19 3.77 1.26
N MET A 159 -5.69 4.02 2.47
CA MET A 159 -4.91 3.95 3.69
C MET A 159 -5.55 2.97 4.66
N TYR A 160 -4.73 2.08 5.21
CA TYR A 160 -5.13 1.06 6.18
C TYR A 160 -4.27 1.18 7.44
N ALA A 161 -4.90 1.16 8.61
CA ALA A 161 -4.24 1.03 9.91
C ALA A 161 -4.98 -0.03 10.76
N GLY A 162 -4.26 -1.07 11.18
CA GLY A 162 -4.82 -2.13 12.01
C GLY A 162 -4.10 -3.45 11.86
N HIS A 163 -4.70 -4.52 12.39
CA HIS A 163 -4.12 -5.85 12.30
C HIS A 163 -4.21 -6.46 10.91
N GLY A 164 -3.20 -7.26 10.58
CA GLY A 164 -3.08 -7.92 9.29
C GLY A 164 -2.48 -9.30 9.46
N THR A 165 -2.74 -10.15 8.47
CA THR A 165 -1.99 -11.38 8.27
C THR A 165 -1.45 -11.40 6.84
N THR A 166 -0.63 -12.40 6.53
CA THR A 166 -0.21 -12.67 5.16
C THR A 166 -1.38 -12.69 4.15
N ASN A 167 -2.60 -13.03 4.59
CA ASN A 167 -3.74 -13.29 3.71
C ASN A 167 -4.98 -12.42 3.98
N SER A 168 -4.99 -11.56 5.00
CA SER A 168 -6.20 -10.83 5.42
C SER A 168 -5.91 -9.47 6.07
N LEU A 169 -6.85 -8.54 5.91
CA LEU A 169 -7.04 -7.36 6.73
C LEU A 169 -8.06 -7.71 7.83
N THR A 170 -7.72 -7.50 9.10
CA THR A 170 -8.64 -7.80 10.22
C THR A 170 -9.83 -6.86 10.20
N THR A 171 -9.58 -5.55 10.20
CA THR A 171 -10.61 -4.53 9.97
C THR A 171 -11.16 -4.74 8.56
N THR A 172 -12.49 -4.86 8.44
CA THR A 172 -13.27 -5.33 7.27
C THR A 172 -13.31 -6.83 7.00
N ASN A 173 -12.43 -7.65 7.61
CA ASN A 173 -12.32 -9.08 7.33
C ASN A 173 -12.13 -9.41 5.82
N PHE A 174 -11.45 -8.53 5.08
CA PHE A 174 -11.15 -8.73 3.66
C PHE A 174 -9.92 -9.63 3.50
N SER A 175 -10.03 -10.66 2.65
CA SER A 175 -9.01 -11.70 2.50
C SER A 175 -8.78 -12.11 1.04
N ILE A 176 -7.78 -12.96 0.77
CA ILE A 176 -7.43 -13.42 -0.59
C ILE A 176 -8.66 -13.93 -1.40
N PRO A 177 -9.56 -14.77 -0.86
CA PRO A 177 -10.77 -15.18 -1.57
C PRO A 177 -11.66 -14.02 -2.06
N ASN A 178 -11.63 -12.88 -1.35
CA ASN A 178 -12.41 -11.69 -1.67
C ASN A 178 -11.83 -10.84 -2.80
N ILE A 179 -10.59 -11.11 -3.26
CA ILE A 179 -9.98 -10.38 -4.39
C ILE A 179 -10.84 -10.46 -5.66
N SER A 180 -11.56 -11.57 -5.86
CA SER A 180 -12.50 -11.74 -6.98
C SER A 180 -13.68 -10.75 -6.96
N LEU A 181 -13.94 -10.08 -5.84
CA LEU A 181 -14.96 -9.03 -5.71
C LEU A 181 -14.51 -7.68 -6.29
N LEU A 182 -13.20 -7.50 -6.52
CA LEU A 182 -12.63 -6.26 -7.04
C LEU A 182 -12.80 -6.20 -8.57
N LYS A 183 -13.32 -5.08 -9.04
CA LYS A 183 -13.72 -4.78 -10.42
C LYS A 183 -13.30 -3.37 -10.86
N ASN A 184 -12.60 -2.64 -9.99
CA ASN A 184 -12.10 -1.29 -10.25
C ASN A 184 -11.14 -1.27 -11.44
N LYS A 185 -11.24 -0.21 -12.24
CA LYS A 185 -10.36 0.03 -13.39
C LYS A 185 -9.18 0.93 -13.06
N THR A 186 -9.38 1.82 -12.09
CA THR A 186 -8.39 2.68 -11.44
C THR A 186 -7.83 1.94 -10.25
N LEU A 187 -6.51 1.91 -10.15
CA LEU A 187 -5.81 1.32 -9.03
C LEU A 187 -5.39 2.43 -8.06
N PRO A 188 -5.79 2.35 -6.78
CA PRO A 188 -5.33 3.31 -5.80
C PRO A 188 -3.87 3.05 -5.44
N CYS A 189 -3.15 4.10 -5.06
CA CYS A 189 -1.93 3.94 -4.28
C CYS A 189 -2.33 3.51 -2.85
N GLY A 190 -1.82 2.36 -2.39
CA GLY A 190 -2.14 1.81 -1.07
C GLY A 190 -1.01 2.02 -0.07
N ILE A 191 -1.34 2.53 1.12
CA ILE A 191 -0.43 2.64 2.27
C ILE A 191 -1.03 1.81 3.40
N PHE A 192 -0.30 0.81 3.87
CA PHE A 192 -0.79 -0.16 4.84
C PHE A 192 0.11 -0.20 6.07
N ALA A 193 -0.45 0.14 7.23
CA ALA A 193 0.13 -0.07 8.54
C ALA A 193 -0.53 -1.30 9.17
N GLY A 194 0.12 -2.47 9.02
CA GLY A 194 -0.36 -3.73 9.58
C GLY A 194 0.63 -4.87 9.35
N CYS A 195 0.51 -5.93 10.14
CA CYS A 195 1.47 -7.04 10.13
C CYS A 195 1.34 -7.92 8.87
N GLU A 196 2.50 -8.28 8.29
CA GLU A 196 2.63 -9.31 7.24
C GLU A 196 1.83 -9.09 5.93
N LEU A 197 1.42 -7.86 5.63
CA LEU A 197 0.46 -7.57 4.54
C LEU A 197 1.02 -7.67 3.09
N GLU A 198 2.29 -8.03 2.91
CA GLU A 198 2.99 -7.95 1.62
C GLU A 198 2.29 -8.74 0.49
N ILE A 199 1.79 -9.94 0.77
CA ILE A 199 1.16 -10.78 -0.27
C ILE A 199 -0.22 -10.24 -0.67
N LEU A 200 -1.07 -9.92 0.31
CA LEU A 200 -2.42 -9.45 0.04
C LEU A 200 -2.42 -8.10 -0.68
N THR A 201 -1.57 -7.16 -0.24
CA THR A 201 -1.55 -5.79 -0.75
C THR A 201 -1.20 -5.72 -2.23
N THR A 202 -0.23 -6.51 -2.71
CA THR A 202 0.10 -6.60 -4.15
C THR A 202 -1.03 -7.08 -5.05
N LYS A 203 -2.09 -7.70 -4.47
CA LYS A 203 -3.28 -8.13 -5.19
C LYS A 203 -4.42 -7.10 -5.15
N ILE A 204 -4.42 -6.22 -4.15
CA ILE A 204 -5.43 -5.17 -3.99
C ILE A 204 -5.11 -3.96 -4.89
N VAL A 205 -3.83 -3.56 -4.95
CA VAL A 205 -3.37 -2.37 -5.70
C VAL A 205 -2.69 -2.69 -7.03
#